data_AF-A0A060N981-F1
#
_entry.id   AF-A0A060N981-F1
#
_cell.length_a   1.000
_cell.length_b   1.000
_cell.length_c   1.000
_cell.angle_alpha   90.00
_cell.angle_beta   90.00
_cell.angle_gamma   90.00
#
_symmetry.space_group_name_H-M   'P 1'
#
loop_
_entity.id
_entity.type
_entity.pdbx_description
1 polymer ?
#
loop_
_entity_poly.entity_id
_entity_poly.type
_entity_poly.pdbx_seq_one_letter_code
_entity_poly.pdbx_strand_id
1 'polypeptide(L)'
;MNKIIEFTTKEKEKYSKQYTDILFNIDNLKDLLEEDKLKLRKFYPISKTLKEYLDLINEANLKADRKGLFEYFKDDSKYKEELEKFKQKHIKNFIQIEECLKCSCFNCVKDCKFNSCLGCKEGSCISNCDHDTFNITIFKDRIIKLTNDATGEDTNFKILAIIQLLENDKKYILLENVLDSEDKYILYYFTTIHGEEFEQIEDGSEIDKIAEIFYSQKSN
;
A
#
# COMPACT_ATOMS: atom_id res chain seq x y z
N MET A 1 3.13 -35.36 2.61
CA MET A 1 3.06 -34.26 1.65
C MET A 1 4.39 -33.53 1.69
N ASN A 2 5.01 -33.27 0.54
CA ASN A 2 6.28 -32.56 0.50
C ASN A 2 6.09 -31.13 1.07
N LYS A 3 6.87 -30.75 2.09
CA LYS A 3 6.72 -29.45 2.79
C LYS A 3 6.88 -28.26 1.84
N ILE A 4 7.69 -28.40 0.78
CA ILE A 4 7.79 -27.34 -0.25
C ILE A 4 6.51 -27.24 -1.07
N ILE A 5 5.87 -28.36 -1.44
CA ILE A 5 4.64 -28.38 -2.23
C ILE A 5 3.50 -27.70 -1.47
N GLU A 6 3.40 -27.93 -0.16
CA GLU A 6 2.40 -27.23 0.66
C GLU A 6 2.64 -25.71 0.67
N PHE A 7 3.89 -25.29 0.84
CA PHE A 7 4.28 -23.88 0.83
C PHE A 7 3.99 -23.23 -0.53
N THR A 8 4.46 -23.82 -1.62
CA THR A 8 4.29 -23.28 -2.97
C THR A 8 2.84 -23.29 -3.42
N THR A 9 2.02 -24.26 -2.99
CA THR A 9 0.57 -24.27 -3.27
C THR A 9 -0.11 -23.06 -2.65
N LYS A 10 0.11 -22.81 -1.34
CA LYS A 10 -0.47 -21.66 -0.63
C LYS A 10 -0.02 -20.32 -1.24
N GLU A 11 1.27 -20.20 -1.55
CA GLU A 11 1.80 -19.00 -2.19
C GLU A 11 1.21 -18.82 -3.59
N LYS A 12 1.15 -19.87 -4.41
CA LYS A 12 0.57 -19.81 -5.76
C LYS A 12 -0.89 -19.38 -5.72
N GLU A 13 -1.70 -19.95 -4.83
CA GLU A 13 -3.11 -19.58 -4.68
C GLU A 13 -3.26 -18.09 -4.37
N LYS A 14 -2.54 -17.60 -3.35
CA LYS A 14 -2.58 -16.19 -2.94
C LYS A 14 -2.22 -15.26 -4.11
N TYR A 15 -1.04 -15.45 -4.71
CA TYR A 15 -0.52 -14.50 -5.69
C TYR A 15 -1.15 -14.66 -7.08
N SER A 16 -1.65 -15.86 -7.43
CA SER A 16 -2.39 -16.04 -8.69
C SER A 16 -3.70 -15.26 -8.65
N LYS A 17 -4.41 -15.27 -7.49
CA LYS A 17 -5.62 -14.47 -7.31
C LYS A 17 -5.32 -12.98 -7.47
N GLN A 18 -4.33 -12.45 -6.74
CA GLN A 18 -3.95 -11.04 -6.82
C GLN A 18 -3.52 -10.62 -8.23
N TYR A 19 -2.74 -11.46 -8.90
CA TYR A 19 -2.28 -11.20 -10.27
C TYR A 19 -3.44 -11.16 -11.26
N THR A 20 -4.36 -12.13 -11.14
CA THR A 20 -5.56 -12.20 -11.98
C THR A 20 -6.47 -10.99 -11.77
N ASP A 21 -6.71 -10.60 -10.51
CA ASP A 21 -7.51 -9.41 -10.16
C ASP A 21 -6.90 -8.14 -10.80
N ILE A 22 -5.57 -8.00 -10.77
CA ILE A 22 -4.85 -6.87 -11.41
C ILE A 22 -4.97 -6.93 -12.93
N LEU A 23 -4.77 -8.09 -13.56
CA LEU A 23 -4.84 -8.21 -15.01
C LEU A 23 -6.24 -7.88 -15.54
N PHE A 24 -7.29 -8.38 -14.88
CA PHE A 24 -8.66 -8.04 -15.26
C PHE A 24 -8.93 -6.55 -15.14
N ASN A 25 -8.45 -5.91 -14.07
CA ASN A 25 -8.60 -4.48 -13.92
C ASN A 25 -7.83 -3.70 -15.01
N ILE A 26 -6.58 -4.07 -15.31
CA ILE A 26 -5.81 -3.47 -16.41
C ILE A 26 -6.59 -3.61 -17.73
N ASP A 27 -7.16 -4.78 -17.99
CA ASP A 27 -7.94 -5.05 -19.21
C ASP A 27 -9.20 -4.18 -19.28
N ASN A 28 -9.90 -4.00 -18.15
CA ASN A 28 -11.07 -3.13 -18.06
C ASN A 28 -10.72 -1.65 -18.26
N LEU A 29 -9.56 -1.21 -17.77
CA LEU A 29 -9.15 0.19 -17.81
C LEU A 29 -8.50 0.60 -19.14
N LYS A 30 -7.89 -0.32 -19.89
CA LYS A 30 -7.12 0.00 -21.12
C LYS A 30 -7.97 0.71 -22.18
N ASP A 31 -9.26 0.40 -22.24
CA ASP A 31 -10.19 0.98 -23.22
C ASP A 31 -10.85 2.28 -22.70
N LEU A 32 -10.63 2.61 -21.42
CA LEU A 32 -11.26 3.74 -20.72
C LEU A 32 -10.24 4.83 -20.33
N LEU A 33 -8.96 4.50 -20.29
CA LEU A 33 -7.87 5.40 -19.92
C LEU A 33 -6.80 5.44 -21.02
N GLU A 34 -6.18 6.60 -21.17
CA GLU A 34 -4.95 6.73 -21.95
C GLU A 34 -3.87 5.79 -21.40
N GLU A 35 -3.11 5.16 -22.31
CA GLU A 35 -2.11 4.14 -21.97
C GLU A 35 -1.07 4.68 -20.97
N ASP A 36 -0.63 5.93 -21.14
CA ASP A 36 0.32 6.56 -20.24
C ASP A 36 -0.26 6.75 -18.83
N LYS A 37 -1.52 7.15 -18.71
CA LYS A 37 -2.22 7.26 -17.41
C LYS A 37 -2.36 5.90 -16.74
N LEU A 38 -2.64 4.84 -17.51
CA LEU A 38 -2.73 3.48 -16.99
C LEU A 38 -1.36 2.96 -16.50
N LYS A 39 -0.28 3.20 -17.25
CA LYS A 39 1.09 2.80 -16.87
C LYS A 39 1.60 3.50 -15.60
N LEU A 40 1.09 4.69 -15.30
CA LEU A 40 1.40 5.44 -14.08
C LEU A 40 0.70 4.87 -12.82
N ARG A 41 -0.30 3.98 -12.98
CA ARG A 41 -0.92 3.30 -11.84
C ARG A 41 0.09 2.34 -11.22
N LYS A 42 0.34 2.44 -9.92
CA LYS A 42 1.34 1.61 -9.19
C LYS A 42 1.18 0.10 -9.39
N PHE A 43 -0.05 -0.40 -9.48
CA PHE A 43 -0.28 -1.83 -9.71
C PHE A 43 0.20 -2.30 -11.09
N TYR A 44 0.33 -1.41 -12.08
CA TYR A 44 0.74 -1.76 -13.43
C TYR A 44 2.18 -2.27 -13.49
N PRO A 45 3.23 -1.50 -13.11
CA PRO A 45 4.60 -2.01 -13.12
C PRO A 45 4.81 -3.14 -12.10
N ILE A 46 4.08 -3.12 -10.98
CA ILE A 46 4.21 -4.15 -9.94
C ILE A 46 3.62 -5.51 -10.39
N SER A 47 2.65 -5.52 -11.31
CA SER A 47 2.12 -6.77 -11.89
C SER A 47 3.21 -7.65 -12.51
N LYS A 48 4.28 -7.03 -13.04
CA LYS A 48 5.45 -7.75 -13.57
C LYS A 48 6.18 -8.52 -12.46
N THR A 49 6.38 -7.92 -11.30
CA THR A 49 7.00 -8.59 -10.14
C THR A 49 6.16 -9.78 -9.66
N LEU A 50 4.82 -9.67 -9.68
CA LEU A 50 3.94 -10.80 -9.36
C LEU A 50 4.10 -11.95 -10.36
N LYS A 51 4.14 -11.63 -11.65
CA LYS A 51 4.35 -12.63 -12.69
C LYS A 51 5.68 -13.37 -12.51
N GLU A 52 6.76 -12.63 -12.30
CA GLU A 52 8.09 -13.18 -12.04
C GLU A 52 8.08 -14.11 -10.81
N TYR A 53 7.36 -13.74 -9.75
CA TYR A 53 7.23 -14.60 -8.58
C TYR A 53 6.43 -15.88 -8.85
N LEU A 54 5.33 -15.79 -9.59
CA LEU A 54 4.53 -16.95 -9.98
C LEU A 54 5.32 -17.91 -10.88
N ASP A 55 6.15 -17.38 -11.78
CA ASP A 55 7.04 -18.18 -12.61
C ASP A 55 8.07 -18.94 -11.76
N LEU A 56 8.67 -18.30 -10.75
CA LEU A 56 9.56 -18.96 -9.79
C LEU A 56 8.86 -20.07 -8.99
N ILE A 57 7.60 -19.85 -8.58
CA ILE A 57 6.81 -20.88 -7.90
C ILE A 57 6.57 -22.08 -8.82
N ASN A 58 6.21 -21.83 -10.08
CA ASN A 58 5.99 -22.89 -11.07
C ASN A 58 7.27 -23.69 -11.31
N GLU A 59 8.42 -23.02 -11.43
CA GLU A 59 9.71 -23.68 -11.54
C GLU A 59 10.04 -24.53 -10.30
N ALA A 60 9.81 -24.00 -9.10
CA ALA A 60 10.04 -24.73 -7.86
C ALA A 60 9.18 -26.00 -7.78
N ASN A 61 7.90 -25.91 -8.18
CA ASN A 61 7.00 -27.06 -8.26
C ASN A 61 7.48 -28.10 -9.27
N LEU A 62 7.83 -27.69 -10.49
CA LEU A 62 8.36 -28.60 -11.51
C LEU A 62 9.63 -29.32 -11.06
N LYS A 63 10.53 -28.60 -10.36
CA LYS A 63 11.77 -29.17 -9.83
C LYS A 63 11.54 -30.09 -8.63
N ALA A 64 10.51 -29.82 -7.82
CA ALA A 64 10.09 -30.69 -6.71
C ALA A 64 9.40 -31.97 -7.20
N ASP A 65 8.60 -31.88 -8.27
CA ASP A 65 7.86 -33.02 -8.85
C ASP A 65 8.75 -33.97 -9.68
N ARG A 66 9.85 -33.48 -10.26
CA ARG A 66 10.81 -34.29 -11.05
C ARG A 66 11.70 -35.22 -10.21
N LYS A 67 11.57 -35.19 -8.89
CA LYS A 67 12.35 -36.02 -7.97
C LYS A 67 11.74 -37.42 -7.88
N GLY A 68 12.46 -38.43 -8.38
CA GLY A 68 12.04 -39.84 -8.26
C GLY A 68 11.92 -40.31 -6.79
N LEU A 69 11.34 -41.49 -6.58
CA LEU A 69 11.04 -42.10 -5.26
C LEU A 69 12.23 -42.13 -4.25
N PHE A 70 13.48 -42.03 -4.71
CA PHE A 70 14.69 -42.01 -3.87
C PHE A 70 15.16 -40.60 -3.44
N GLU A 71 14.61 -39.52 -4.01
CA GLU A 71 15.02 -38.14 -3.71
C GLU A 71 14.09 -37.42 -2.71
N TYR A 72 13.12 -38.14 -2.15
CA TYR A 72 12.18 -37.64 -1.13
C TYR A 72 12.89 -37.15 0.17
N PHE A 73 14.17 -37.46 0.34
CA PHE A 73 15.03 -37.03 1.44
C PHE A 73 15.96 -35.85 1.10
N LYS A 74 15.97 -35.35 -0.14
CA LYS A 74 16.76 -34.15 -0.50
C LYS A 74 16.05 -32.90 0.02
N ASP A 75 16.78 -32.14 0.82
CA ASP A 75 16.30 -30.89 1.42
C ASP A 75 15.84 -29.88 0.35
N ASP A 76 14.52 -29.69 0.26
CA ASP A 76 13.88 -28.71 -0.62
C ASP A 76 13.89 -27.29 -0.03
N SER A 77 14.56 -27.10 1.13
CA SER A 77 14.76 -25.80 1.77
C SER A 77 15.30 -24.74 0.81
N LYS A 78 16.18 -25.14 -0.12
CA LYS A 78 16.75 -24.22 -1.12
C LYS A 78 15.69 -23.50 -1.95
N TYR A 79 14.66 -24.21 -2.42
CA TYR A 79 13.60 -23.59 -3.23
C TYR A 79 12.75 -22.63 -2.40
N LYS A 80 12.47 -23.00 -1.15
CA LYS A 80 11.78 -22.12 -0.21
C LYS A 80 12.60 -20.86 0.06
N GLU A 81 13.89 -21.02 0.31
CA GLU A 81 14.82 -19.93 0.57
C GLU A 81 14.93 -18.97 -0.64
N GLU A 82 14.98 -19.50 -1.86
CA GLU A 82 14.97 -18.70 -3.09
C GLU A 82 13.69 -17.86 -3.23
N LEU A 83 12.52 -18.45 -2.97
CA LEU A 83 11.23 -17.76 -3.00
C LEU A 83 11.13 -16.69 -1.89
N GLU A 84 11.56 -17.02 -0.68
CA GLU A 84 11.58 -16.07 0.45
C GLU A 84 12.55 -14.92 0.19
N LYS A 85 13.74 -15.18 -0.36
CA LYS A 85 14.69 -14.13 -0.78
C LYS A 85 14.10 -13.22 -1.85
N PHE A 86 13.39 -13.78 -2.84
CA PHE A 86 12.71 -12.98 -3.84
C PHE A 86 11.65 -12.07 -3.19
N LYS A 87 10.80 -12.62 -2.33
CA LYS A 87 9.79 -11.84 -1.59
C LYS A 87 10.41 -10.75 -0.75
N GLN A 88 11.47 -11.06 -0.01
CA GLN A 88 12.15 -10.07 0.83
C GLN A 88 12.76 -8.95 0.00
N LYS A 89 13.39 -9.28 -1.14
CA LYS A 89 13.93 -8.29 -2.08
C LYS A 89 12.84 -7.37 -2.64
N HIS A 90 11.64 -7.90 -2.83
CA HIS A 90 10.51 -7.19 -3.44
C HIS A 90 9.39 -6.88 -2.45
N ILE A 91 9.68 -6.86 -1.13
CA ILE A 91 8.66 -6.81 -0.08
C ILE A 91 7.73 -5.60 -0.22
N LYS A 92 8.31 -4.46 -0.62
CA LYS A 92 7.60 -3.20 -0.88
C LYS A 92 6.52 -3.35 -1.95
N ASN A 93 6.84 -4.09 -3.02
CA ASN A 93 5.90 -4.36 -4.10
C ASN A 93 4.74 -5.23 -3.61
N PHE A 94 5.04 -6.31 -2.88
CA PHE A 94 4.02 -7.21 -2.32
C PHE A 94 3.09 -6.51 -1.33
N ILE A 95 3.63 -5.68 -0.44
CA ILE A 95 2.83 -4.84 0.46
C ILE A 95 1.96 -3.89 -0.37
N GLN A 96 2.53 -3.21 -1.35
CA GLN A 96 1.79 -2.24 -2.15
C GLN A 96 0.68 -2.87 -3.00
N ILE A 97 0.83 -4.11 -3.48
CA ILE A 97 -0.24 -4.86 -4.18
C ILE A 97 -1.45 -5.04 -3.28
N GLU A 98 -1.22 -5.49 -2.04
CA GLU A 98 -2.29 -5.72 -1.06
C GLU A 98 -3.09 -4.44 -0.82
N GLU A 99 -2.41 -3.29 -0.78
CA GLU A 99 -3.05 -1.99 -0.61
C GLU A 99 -3.71 -1.48 -1.91
N CYS A 100 -3.09 -1.69 -3.07
CA CYS A 100 -3.68 -1.31 -4.36
C CYS A 100 -5.00 -2.04 -4.63
N LEU A 101 -5.12 -3.32 -4.24
CA LEU A 101 -6.35 -4.10 -4.41
C LEU A 101 -7.53 -3.59 -3.56
N LYS A 102 -7.26 -2.84 -2.50
CA LYS A 102 -8.27 -2.22 -1.62
C LYS A 102 -8.54 -0.75 -1.97
N CYS A 103 -7.73 -0.18 -2.85
CA CYS A 103 -7.70 1.25 -3.11
C CYS A 103 -8.92 1.70 -3.91
N SER A 104 -9.54 2.82 -3.53
CA SER A 104 -10.65 3.43 -4.31
C SER A 104 -10.21 3.78 -5.73
N CYS A 105 -8.91 4.03 -5.95
CA CYS A 105 -8.37 4.30 -7.28
C CYS A 105 -8.22 3.05 -8.16
N PHE A 106 -8.41 1.83 -7.65
CA PHE A 106 -8.12 0.59 -8.38
C PHE A 106 -8.88 0.54 -9.70
N ASN A 107 -10.20 0.69 -9.67
CA ASN A 107 -11.07 0.69 -10.86
C ASN A 107 -11.43 2.11 -11.33
N CYS A 108 -10.73 3.15 -10.86
CA CYS A 108 -11.13 4.54 -11.12
C CYS A 108 -10.72 5.00 -12.52
N VAL A 109 -11.71 5.43 -13.30
CA VAL A 109 -11.56 5.98 -14.67
C VAL A 109 -11.66 7.50 -14.73
N LYS A 110 -11.98 8.15 -13.60
CA LYS A 110 -12.11 9.61 -13.53
C LYS A 110 -10.74 10.27 -13.71
N ASP A 111 -10.73 11.40 -14.40
CA ASP A 111 -9.54 12.24 -14.45
C ASP A 111 -9.25 12.78 -13.05
N CYS A 112 -7.99 12.68 -12.62
CA CYS A 112 -7.66 12.92 -11.23
C CYS A 112 -7.02 14.30 -11.03
N LYS A 113 -7.67 15.12 -10.22
CA LYS A 113 -7.18 16.44 -9.80
C LYS A 113 -6.21 16.38 -8.60
N PHE A 114 -6.10 15.22 -7.97
CA PHE A 114 -5.19 14.96 -6.85
C PHE A 114 -3.89 14.29 -7.30
N ASN A 115 -2.93 14.15 -6.38
CA ASN A 115 -1.70 13.38 -6.60
C ASN A 115 -1.97 11.87 -6.78
N SER A 116 -3.12 11.37 -6.29
CA SER A 116 -3.69 10.08 -6.69
C SER A 116 -2.75 8.87 -6.47
N CYS A 117 -2.77 7.93 -7.40
CA CYS A 117 -1.88 6.77 -7.42
C CYS A 117 -0.38 7.14 -7.42
N LEU A 118 0.01 8.27 -8.03
CA LEU A 118 1.41 8.72 -8.04
C LEU A 118 1.87 9.21 -6.66
N GLY A 119 0.97 9.89 -5.93
CA GLY A 119 1.22 10.39 -4.58
C GLY A 119 1.18 9.32 -3.49
N CYS A 120 0.67 8.12 -3.78
CA CYS A 120 0.61 7.03 -2.81
C CYS A 120 2.03 6.65 -2.35
N LYS A 121 2.24 6.56 -1.04
CA LYS A 121 3.49 6.05 -0.45
C LYS A 121 3.44 4.54 -0.30
N GLU A 122 4.58 3.93 -0.02
CA GLU A 122 4.67 2.49 0.25
C GLU A 122 3.70 2.08 1.36
N GLY A 123 2.95 0.99 1.11
CA GLY A 123 1.99 0.47 2.07
C GLY A 123 0.82 1.40 2.34
N SER A 124 0.52 2.31 1.41
CA SER A 124 -0.67 3.15 1.49
C SER A 124 -1.64 2.88 0.35
N CYS A 125 -2.90 3.23 0.58
CA CYS A 125 -3.94 3.29 -0.44
C CYS A 125 -4.85 4.49 -0.19
N ILE A 126 -5.52 4.94 -1.25
CA ILE A 126 -6.65 5.87 -1.12
C ILE A 126 -7.83 5.04 -0.62
N SER A 127 -8.28 5.31 0.60
CA SER A 127 -9.46 4.65 1.19
C SER A 127 -10.76 5.28 0.72
N ASN A 128 -10.73 6.59 0.46
CA ASN A 128 -11.90 7.32 -0.03
C ASN A 128 -11.50 8.53 -0.87
N CYS A 129 -12.34 8.86 -1.86
CA CYS A 129 -12.17 10.04 -2.69
C CYS A 129 -13.52 10.44 -3.28
N ASP A 130 -13.90 11.70 -3.12
CA ASP A 130 -15.13 12.24 -3.70
C ASP A 130 -14.94 12.80 -5.12
N HIS A 131 -13.68 12.81 -5.61
CA HIS A 131 -13.22 13.33 -6.89
C HIS A 131 -13.24 14.86 -7.05
N ASP A 132 -13.82 15.60 -6.11
CA ASP A 132 -14.14 17.02 -6.28
C ASP A 132 -13.66 17.90 -5.13
N THR A 133 -13.59 17.39 -3.90
CA THR A 133 -13.16 18.18 -2.75
C THR A 133 -12.02 17.55 -1.97
N PHE A 134 -12.02 16.22 -1.75
CA PHE A 134 -10.99 15.56 -0.95
C PHE A 134 -10.62 14.14 -1.41
N ASN A 135 -9.44 13.71 -0.96
CA ASN A 135 -9.09 12.29 -0.87
C ASN A 135 -8.55 11.96 0.52
N ILE A 136 -8.66 10.69 0.89
CA ILE A 136 -8.14 10.14 2.14
C ILE A 136 -7.19 9.01 1.79
N THR A 137 -5.94 9.15 2.23
CA THR A 137 -4.90 8.13 2.16
C THR A 137 -4.75 7.47 3.53
N ILE A 138 -4.77 6.14 3.58
CA ILE A 138 -4.48 5.37 4.79
C ILE A 138 -3.21 4.53 4.59
N PHE A 139 -2.60 4.11 5.70
CA PHE A 139 -1.34 3.38 5.70
C PHE A 139 -1.46 2.07 6.49
N LYS A 140 -0.77 1.04 6.00
CA LYS A 140 -0.53 -0.21 6.73
C LYS A 140 0.54 0.03 7.79
N ASP A 141 0.10 0.17 9.03
CA ASP A 141 0.94 0.17 10.25
C ASP A 141 2.12 1.16 10.21
N ARG A 142 1.92 2.35 9.66
CA ARG A 142 2.96 3.37 9.57
C ARG A 142 3.02 4.20 10.86
N ILE A 143 4.20 4.23 11.46
CA ILE A 143 4.52 5.05 12.64
C ILE A 143 5.51 6.13 12.24
N ILE A 144 5.30 7.34 12.76
CA ILE A 144 6.25 8.44 12.70
C ILE A 144 6.67 8.83 14.11
N LYS A 145 7.82 9.47 14.21
CA LYS A 145 8.38 9.98 15.45
C LYS A 145 8.35 11.50 15.37
N LEU A 146 7.70 12.14 16.34
CA LEU A 146 7.68 13.59 16.48
C LEU A 146 8.46 13.97 17.72
N THR A 147 9.31 14.99 17.60
CA THR A 147 10.04 15.57 18.72
C THR A 147 9.29 16.82 19.16
N ASN A 148 9.01 16.94 20.45
CA ASN A 148 8.46 18.17 21.01
C ASN A 148 9.58 19.20 21.16
N ASP A 149 9.50 20.32 20.43
CA ASP A 149 10.54 21.34 20.43
C ASP A 149 10.77 22.01 21.79
N ALA A 150 9.75 22.00 22.68
CA ALA A 150 9.85 22.61 24.01
C ALA A 150 10.53 21.68 25.04
N THR A 151 10.31 20.36 24.95
CA THR A 151 10.85 19.38 25.92
C THR A 151 12.03 18.58 25.36
N GLY A 152 12.20 18.54 24.04
CA GLY A 152 13.13 17.64 23.34
C GLY A 152 12.71 16.18 23.38
N GLU A 153 11.52 15.87 23.90
CA GLU A 153 11.05 14.49 24.04
C GLU A 153 10.47 13.96 22.74
N ASP A 154 10.75 12.70 22.51
CA ASP A 154 10.37 11.98 21.31
C ASP A 154 9.15 11.11 21.57
N THR A 155 8.11 11.28 20.77
CA THR A 155 6.88 10.50 20.86
C THR A 155 6.56 9.83 19.53
N ASN A 156 6.10 8.57 19.61
CA ASN A 156 5.73 7.78 18.44
C ASN A 156 4.22 7.90 18.18
N PHE A 157 3.86 8.21 16.94
CA PHE A 157 2.50 8.35 16.48
C PHE A 157 2.21 7.40 15.33
N LYS A 158 1.09 6.69 15.40
CA LYS A 158 0.52 5.99 14.26
C LYS A 158 -0.15 7.00 13.33
N ILE A 159 0.08 6.87 12.03
CA ILE A 159 -0.67 7.63 11.03
C ILE A 159 -2.04 7.00 10.84
N LEU A 160 -3.09 7.74 11.19
CA LEU A 160 -4.48 7.32 10.94
C LEU A 160 -4.87 7.56 9.49
N ALA A 161 -4.57 8.74 8.97
CA ALA A 161 -4.83 9.12 7.58
C ALA A 161 -4.02 10.34 7.16
N ILE A 162 -3.91 10.55 5.84
CA ILE A 162 -3.58 11.82 5.23
C ILE A 162 -4.76 12.26 4.37
N ILE A 163 -5.26 13.47 4.59
CA ILE A 163 -6.36 14.07 3.82
C ILE A 163 -5.79 15.14 2.92
N GLN A 164 -6.08 15.10 1.61
CA GLN A 164 -5.77 16.19 0.67
C GLN A 164 -7.07 16.92 0.33
N LEU A 165 -7.09 18.24 0.45
CA LEU A 165 -8.20 19.08 -0.04
C LEU A 165 -7.81 19.74 -1.37
N LEU A 166 -8.73 19.77 -2.34
CA LEU A 166 -8.47 20.41 -3.65
C LEU A 166 -8.52 21.94 -3.60
N GLU A 167 -9.37 22.51 -2.74
CA GLU A 167 -9.61 23.96 -2.68
C GLU A 167 -8.33 24.78 -2.50
N ASN A 168 -7.38 24.24 -1.74
CA ASN A 168 -6.14 24.91 -1.35
C ASN A 168 -4.87 24.05 -1.58
N ASP A 169 -5.03 22.88 -2.22
CA ASP A 169 -4.00 21.83 -2.38
C ASP A 169 -3.25 21.49 -1.07
N LYS A 170 -3.88 21.72 0.09
CA LYS A 170 -3.29 21.40 1.38
C LYS A 170 -3.48 19.93 1.72
N LYS A 171 -2.54 19.42 2.51
CA LYS A 171 -2.61 18.09 3.09
C LYS A 171 -2.54 18.16 4.60
N TYR A 172 -3.26 17.25 5.23
CA TYR A 172 -3.41 17.16 6.66
C TYR A 172 -3.08 15.73 7.06
N ILE A 173 -2.31 15.56 8.12
CA ILE A 173 -2.02 14.26 8.68
C ILE A 173 -2.73 14.11 10.01
N LEU A 174 -3.43 12.99 10.17
CA LEU A 174 -4.11 12.61 11.40
C LEU A 174 -3.26 11.56 12.11
N LEU A 175 -2.96 11.82 13.37
CA LEU A 175 -2.02 11.06 14.18
C LEU A 175 -2.68 10.61 15.47
N GLU A 176 -2.30 9.43 15.93
CA GLU A 176 -2.71 8.85 17.21
C GLU A 176 -1.46 8.36 17.94
N ASN A 177 -1.28 8.78 19.18
CA ASN A 177 -0.13 8.36 19.98
C ASN A 177 -0.19 6.84 20.20
N VAL A 178 0.95 6.18 20.02
CA VAL A 178 1.05 4.71 20.14
C VAL A 178 0.80 4.23 21.58
N LEU A 179 1.04 5.08 22.59
CA LEU A 179 0.88 4.74 24.01
C LEU A 179 -0.42 5.29 24.62
N ASP A 180 -1.06 6.28 24.00
CA ASP A 180 -2.28 6.92 24.49
C ASP A 180 -3.24 7.24 23.32
N SER A 181 -4.29 6.43 23.13
CA SER A 181 -5.23 6.62 22.02
C SER A 181 -6.10 7.88 22.11
N GLU A 182 -6.11 8.56 23.26
CA GLU A 182 -6.79 9.85 23.42
C GLU A 182 -5.92 11.03 22.95
N ASP A 183 -4.60 10.85 22.89
CA ASP A 183 -3.65 11.83 22.39
C ASP A 183 -3.57 11.77 20.84
N LYS A 184 -4.34 12.65 20.19
CA LYS A 184 -4.47 12.73 18.74
C LYS A 184 -4.14 14.12 18.23
N TYR A 185 -3.49 14.18 17.07
CA TYR A 185 -3.14 15.43 16.41
C TYR A 185 -3.66 15.46 14.97
N ILE A 186 -4.03 16.67 14.54
CA ILE A 186 -4.19 17.02 13.14
C ILE A 186 -3.17 18.10 12.84
N LEU A 187 -2.25 17.82 11.92
CA LEU A 187 -1.18 18.72 11.53
C LEU A 187 -1.24 18.97 10.03
N TYR A 188 -0.72 20.12 9.58
CA TYR A 188 -0.37 20.28 8.17
C TYR A 188 0.72 19.28 7.80
N TYR A 189 0.66 18.79 6.57
CA TYR A 189 1.58 17.80 6.04
C TYR A 189 2.20 18.26 4.74
N PHE A 190 3.53 18.35 4.73
CA PHE A 190 4.31 18.77 3.57
C PHE A 190 5.26 17.66 3.15
N THR A 191 5.47 17.56 1.84
CA THR A 191 6.51 16.70 1.25
C THR A 191 7.55 17.59 0.59
N THR A 192 8.75 17.63 1.16
CA THR A 192 9.87 18.40 0.65
C THR A 192 10.94 17.48 0.05
N ILE A 193 11.97 18.06 -0.57
CA ILE A 193 13.13 17.29 -1.05
C ILE A 193 13.91 16.63 0.09
N HIS A 194 13.75 17.13 1.33
CA HIS A 194 14.45 16.65 2.52
C HIS A 194 13.64 15.64 3.32
N GLY A 195 12.34 15.49 3.05
CA GLY A 195 11.50 14.49 3.67
C GLY A 195 10.06 14.93 3.86
N GLU A 196 9.49 14.53 4.99
CA GLU A 196 8.17 14.95 5.44
C GLU A 196 8.32 16.00 6.54
N GLU A 197 7.54 17.05 6.43
CA GLU A 197 7.49 18.13 7.40
C GLU A 197 6.06 18.31 7.90
N PHE A 198 5.94 18.73 9.16
CA PHE A 198 4.66 18.84 9.86
C PHE A 198 4.59 20.17 10.58
N GLU A 199 3.45 20.84 10.49
CA GLU A 199 3.21 22.13 11.16
C GLU A 199 1.87 22.10 11.91
N GLN A 200 1.80 22.82 13.02
CA GLN A 200 0.56 22.97 13.78
C GLN A 200 -0.45 23.82 13.00
N ILE A 201 -1.73 23.53 13.22
CA ILE A 201 -2.84 24.29 12.66
C ILE A 201 -3.33 25.24 13.76
N GLU A 202 -3.31 26.54 13.47
CA GLU A 202 -3.77 27.57 14.44
C GLU A 202 -5.28 27.75 14.43
N ASP A 203 -5.93 27.50 13.29
CA ASP A 203 -7.38 27.66 13.12
C ASP A 203 -8.14 26.39 13.56
N GLY A 204 -8.82 26.47 14.70
CA GLY A 204 -9.62 25.36 15.22
C GLY A 204 -10.76 24.93 14.29
N SER A 205 -11.32 25.83 13.48
CA SER A 205 -12.37 25.47 12.53
C SER A 205 -11.86 24.60 11.38
N GLU A 206 -10.59 24.77 10.99
CA GLU A 206 -9.93 23.92 10.02
C GLU A 206 -9.71 22.52 10.59
N ILE A 207 -9.31 22.41 11.86
CA ILE A 207 -9.20 21.12 12.57
C ILE A 207 -10.54 20.39 12.59
N ASP A 208 -11.62 21.08 12.97
CA ASP A 208 -12.97 20.50 13.04
C ASP A 208 -13.43 19.96 11.68
N LYS A 209 -13.20 20.72 10.59
CA LYS A 209 -13.51 20.29 9.22
C LYS A 209 -12.78 18.99 8.85
N ILE A 210 -11.49 18.90 9.15
CA ILE A 210 -10.69 17.71 8.82
C ILE A 210 -11.12 16.51 9.67
N ALA A 211 -11.42 16.72 10.95
CA ALA A 211 -11.95 15.69 11.82
C ALA A 211 -13.31 15.16 11.31
N GLU A 212 -14.23 16.05 10.91
CA GLU A 212 -15.53 15.68 10.35
C GLU A 212 -15.38 14.85 9.07
N ILE A 213 -14.50 15.26 8.14
CA ILE A 213 -14.21 14.49 6.93
C ILE A 213 -13.70 13.09 7.32
N PHE A 214 -12.76 12.98 8.24
CA PHE A 214 -12.22 11.66 8.63
C PHE A 214 -13.27 10.74 9.28
N TYR A 215 -14.01 11.26 10.28
CA TYR A 215 -14.93 10.43 11.06
C TYR A 215 -16.20 10.08 10.31
N SER A 216 -16.69 10.94 9.40
CA SER A 216 -17.84 10.63 8.55
C SER A 216 -17.60 9.42 7.62
N GLN A 217 -16.36 9.15 7.23
CA GLN A 217 -16.02 8.02 6.35
C GLN A 217 -15.79 6.72 7.11
N LYS A 218 -15.58 6.76 8.43
CA LYS A 218 -15.37 5.56 9.27
C LYS A 218 -16.68 4.86 9.65
N SER A 219 -17.83 5.50 9.45
CA SER A 219 -19.15 4.98 9.81
C SER A 219 -19.82 4.13 8.72
N ASN A 220 -19.14 3.89 7.59
CA ASN A 220 -19.56 3.00 6.51
C ASN A 220 -18.59 1.83 6.38
#